data_AF-A0A3N5USH8-F1
#
_entry.id   AF-A0A3N5USH8-F1
#
_cell.length_a   1.000
_cell.length_b   1.000
_cell.length_c   1.000
_cell.angle_alpha   90.00
_cell.angle_beta   90.00
_cell.angle_gamma   90.00
#
_symmetry.space_group_name_H-M   'P 1'
#
loop_
_entity.id
_entity.type
_entity.pdbx_description
1 polymer ?
#
loop_
_entity_poly.entity_id
_entity_poly.type
_entity_poly.pdbx_seq_one_letter_code
_entity_poly.pdbx_strand_id
1 'polypeptide(L)'
;MNNIILNWKIISKGLPVGPQNANDRIPDENEILEVLKYPDRRIKPVLYTMISSGIRIGAWEWLKWKNIIPIDDDKKAVIAAKIIVYDGEPEQYFSFITPEAYWSLKEWMEFREKQGEKIT
;
A
#
# COMPACT_ATOMS: atom_id res chain seq x y z
N MET A 1 42.89 0.57 20.44
CA MET A 1 41.79 1.56 20.39
C MET A 1 42.31 2.85 20.99
N ASN A 2 42.33 3.95 20.22
CA ASN A 2 42.84 5.24 20.70
C ASN A 2 41.73 5.98 21.46
N ASN A 3 41.92 6.20 22.76
CA ASN A 3 41.02 6.98 23.63
C ASN A 3 41.17 8.48 23.38
N ILE A 4 40.76 8.94 22.19
CA ILE A 4 40.78 10.36 21.83
C ILE A 4 39.38 10.94 22.04
N ILE A 5 39.29 12.03 22.79
CA ILE A 5 38.03 12.76 23.00
C ILE A 5 37.74 13.59 21.75
N LEU A 6 36.72 13.21 20.98
CA LEU A 6 36.29 13.94 19.79
C LEU A 6 35.33 15.08 20.14
N ASN A 7 35.53 16.24 19.52
CA ASN A 7 34.60 17.38 19.64
C ASN A 7 33.44 17.22 18.65
N TRP A 8 32.42 16.49 19.07
CA TRP A 8 31.22 16.21 18.27
C TRP A 8 30.49 17.46 17.78
N LYS A 9 30.60 18.59 18.48
CA LYS A 9 29.97 19.86 18.09
C LYS A 9 30.62 20.50 16.86
N ILE A 10 31.89 20.21 16.59
CA ILE A 10 32.59 20.68 15.38
C ILE A 10 32.28 19.73 14.23
N ILE A 11 32.36 18.41 14.48
CA ILE A 11 32.10 17.37 13.49
C ILE A 11 30.67 17.51 12.94
N SER A 12 29.67 17.72 13.82
CA SER A 12 28.27 17.84 13.41
C SER A 12 27.96 19.05 12.52
N LYS A 13 28.79 20.12 12.55
CA LYS A 13 28.62 21.29 11.68
C LYS A 13 28.99 21.02 10.22
N GLY A 14 29.84 20.02 9.96
CA GLY A 14 30.22 19.61 8.61
C GLY A 14 29.29 18.56 8.01
N LEU A 15 28.37 18.01 8.80
CA LEU A 15 27.38 17.06 8.31
C LEU A 15 26.24 17.82 7.62
N PRO A 16 25.73 17.32 6.48
CA PRO A 16 24.53 17.88 5.87
C PRO A 16 23.35 17.78 6.84
N VAL A 17 22.40 18.71 6.74
CA VAL A 17 21.13 18.60 7.46
C VAL A 17 20.50 17.27 7.05
N GLY A 18 20.20 16.41 8.03
CA GLY A 18 19.56 15.13 7.77
C GLY A 18 18.25 15.34 6.99
N PRO A 19 17.89 14.44 6.07
CA PRO A 19 16.69 14.59 5.29
C PRO A 19 15.46 14.70 6.21
N GLN A 20 14.67 15.76 6.04
CA GLN A 20 13.44 15.98 6.80
C GLN A 20 12.26 15.15 6.25
N ASN A 21 12.54 13.93 5.77
CA ASN A 21 11.52 13.03 5.20
C ASN A 21 10.45 12.64 6.23
N ALA A 22 10.72 12.84 7.52
CA ALA A 22 9.79 12.64 8.62
C ALA A 22 8.75 13.78 8.79
N ASN A 23 8.84 14.86 8.01
CA ASN A 23 7.86 15.95 8.02
C ASN A 23 6.63 15.65 7.13
N ASP A 24 6.57 14.47 6.51
CA ASP A 24 5.41 14.09 5.72
C ASP A 24 4.22 13.81 6.65
N ARG A 25 3.21 14.69 6.61
CA ARG A 25 2.00 14.56 7.42
C ARG A 25 1.15 13.44 6.83
N ILE A 26 0.58 12.58 7.69
CA ILE A 26 -0.48 11.68 7.23
C ILE A 26 -1.68 12.51 6.72
N PRO A 27 -2.31 12.10 5.61
CA PRO A 27 -3.49 12.81 5.12
C PRO A 27 -4.63 12.71 6.12
N ASP A 28 -5.47 13.75 6.17
CA ASP A 28 -6.72 13.69 6.91
C ASP A 28 -7.84 13.02 6.11
N GLU A 29 -8.95 12.72 6.79
CA GLU A 29 -10.10 12.06 6.18
C GLU A 29 -10.69 12.87 5.01
N ASN A 30 -10.73 14.20 5.11
CA ASN A 30 -11.27 15.05 4.06
C ASN A 30 -10.37 15.04 2.82
N GLU A 31 -9.06 15.09 2.98
CA GLU A 31 -8.09 14.96 1.90
C GLU A 31 -8.23 13.62 1.18
N ILE A 32 -8.41 12.53 1.92
CA ILE A 32 -8.67 11.20 1.35
C ILE A 32 -9.98 11.20 0.54
N LEU A 33 -11.04 11.81 1.08
CA LEU A 33 -12.33 11.94 0.40
C LEU A 33 -12.24 12.81 -0.87
N GLU A 34 -11.42 13.86 -0.89
CA GLU A 34 -11.17 14.66 -2.08
C GLU A 34 -10.46 13.85 -3.18
N VAL A 35 -9.47 13.02 -2.81
CA VAL A 35 -8.78 12.14 -3.79
C VAL A 35 -9.77 11.17 -4.44
N LEU A 36 -10.75 10.66 -3.70
CA LEU A 36 -11.80 9.77 -4.22
C LEU A 36 -12.72 10.43 -5.25
N LYS A 37 -12.82 11.77 -5.28
CA LYS A 37 -13.62 12.49 -6.29
C LYS A 37 -12.94 12.53 -7.65
N TYR A 38 -11.66 12.17 -7.74
CA TYR A 38 -10.95 12.16 -9.01
C TYR A 38 -11.63 11.16 -9.98
N PRO A 39 -11.94 11.56 -11.22
CA PRO A 39 -12.84 10.80 -12.10
C PRO A 39 -12.26 9.48 -12.63
N ASP A 40 -10.98 9.21 -12.40
CA ASP A 40 -10.33 8.00 -12.85
C ASP A 40 -10.63 6.81 -11.93
N ARG A 41 -11.30 5.81 -12.50
CA ARG A 41 -11.65 4.53 -11.88
C ARG A 41 -10.47 3.79 -11.23
N ARG A 42 -9.24 4.05 -11.66
CA ARG A 42 -8.02 3.41 -11.14
C ARG A 42 -7.62 3.91 -9.75
N ILE A 43 -8.02 5.12 -9.38
CA ILE A 43 -7.60 5.73 -8.12
C ILE A 43 -8.21 5.04 -6.92
N LYS A 44 -9.53 4.78 -6.97
CA LYS A 44 -10.28 4.14 -5.88
C LYS A 44 -9.68 2.79 -5.41
N PRO A 45 -9.42 1.80 -6.30
CA PRO A 45 -8.84 0.52 -5.87
C PRO A 45 -7.43 0.65 -5.29
N VAL A 46 -6.59 1.52 -5.85
CA VAL A 46 -5.23 1.75 -5.33
C VAL A 46 -5.31 2.36 -3.92
N LEU A 47 -6.12 3.41 -3.76
CA LEU A 47 -6.25 4.14 -2.50
C LEU A 47 -6.81 3.24 -1.39
N TYR A 48 -7.91 2.53 -1.67
CA TYR A 48 -8.51 1.62 -0.69
C TYR A 48 -7.56 0.49 -0.28
N THR A 49 -6.81 -0.07 -1.23
CA THR A 49 -5.82 -1.11 -0.93
C THR A 49 -4.73 -0.57 -0.01
N MET A 50 -4.15 0.59 -0.31
CA MET A 50 -3.08 1.20 0.49
C MET A 50 -3.53 1.52 1.91
N ILE A 51 -4.69 2.17 2.07
CA ILE A 51 -5.22 2.59 3.37
C ILE A 51 -5.56 1.38 4.24
N SER A 52 -6.16 0.33 3.66
CA SER A 52 -6.63 -0.83 4.42
C SER A 52 -5.52 -1.83 4.75
N SER A 53 -4.57 -2.06 3.84
CA SER A 53 -3.53 -3.09 4.01
C SER A 53 -2.25 -2.63 4.69
N GLY A 54 -1.97 -1.32 4.67
CA GLY A 54 -0.70 -0.77 5.15
C GLY A 54 0.53 -1.27 4.37
N ILE A 55 0.37 -1.73 3.12
CA ILE A 55 1.50 -2.14 2.29
C ILE A 55 2.35 -0.94 1.86
N ARG A 56 3.63 -1.21 1.61
CA ARG A 56 4.54 -0.21 1.03
C ARG A 56 4.27 -0.07 -0.46
N ILE A 57 4.52 1.11 -1.02
CA ILE A 57 4.35 1.36 -2.46
C ILE A 57 5.15 0.38 -3.35
N GLY A 58 6.29 -0.11 -2.87
CA GLY A 58 7.07 -1.12 -3.61
C GLY A 58 6.29 -2.42 -3.84
N ALA A 59 5.41 -2.82 -2.91
CA ALA A 59 4.67 -4.08 -3.01
C ALA A 59 3.85 -4.25 -4.30
N TRP A 60 3.43 -3.15 -4.92
CA TRP A 60 2.65 -3.16 -6.16
C TRP A 60 3.36 -3.87 -7.32
N GLU A 61 4.69 -3.87 -7.37
CA GLU A 61 5.47 -4.53 -8.42
C GLU A 61 5.30 -6.06 -8.42
N TRP A 62 5.08 -6.66 -7.24
CA TRP A 62 4.90 -8.11 -7.09
C TRP A 62 3.43 -8.54 -7.00
N LEU A 63 2.51 -7.58 -6.81
CA LEU A 63 1.12 -7.88 -6.53
C LEU A 63 0.37 -8.31 -7.80
N LYS A 64 -0.19 -9.52 -7.78
CA LYS A 64 -1.04 -10.08 -8.83
C LYS A 64 -2.45 -10.32 -8.31
N TRP A 65 -3.41 -10.47 -9.23
CA TRP A 65 -4.81 -10.67 -8.84
C TRP A 65 -5.00 -11.92 -7.97
N LYS A 66 -4.29 -13.01 -8.28
CA LYS A 66 -4.27 -14.24 -7.47
C LYS A 66 -3.85 -14.05 -6.00
N ASN A 67 -3.17 -12.94 -5.67
CA ASN A 67 -2.71 -12.67 -4.31
C ASN A 67 -3.80 -12.07 -3.42
N ILE A 68 -4.96 -11.71 -3.98
CA ILE A 68 -6.13 -11.21 -3.27
C ILE A 68 -7.10 -12.38 -3.07
N ILE A 69 -7.24 -12.82 -1.82
CA ILE A 69 -8.04 -14.00 -1.44
C ILE A 69 -9.22 -13.54 -0.57
N PRO A 70 -10.47 -13.57 -1.06
CA PRO A 70 -11.62 -13.16 -0.27
C PRO A 70 -11.83 -14.06 0.95
N ILE A 71 -12.34 -13.46 2.01
CA ILE A 71 -12.74 -14.12 3.26
C ILE A 71 -14.24 -13.90 3.40
N ASP A 72 -14.97 -15.00 3.34
CA ASP A 72 -16.44 -15.01 3.38
C ASP A 72 -16.95 -15.38 4.78
N ASP A 73 -18.13 -14.88 5.14
CA ASP A 73 -18.90 -15.34 6.30
C ASP A 73 -19.72 -16.62 5.98
N ASP A 74 -20.46 -17.12 6.98
CA ASP A 74 -21.34 -18.29 6.83
C ASP A 74 -22.43 -18.10 5.76
N LYS A 75 -22.75 -16.85 5.41
CA LYS A 75 -23.74 -16.48 4.38
C LYS A 75 -23.10 -16.23 3.02
N LYS A 76 -21.79 -16.51 2.85
CA LYS A 76 -21.00 -16.26 1.65
C LYS A 76 -20.88 -14.77 1.28
N ALA A 77 -20.99 -13.89 2.27
CA ALA A 77 -20.69 -12.48 2.10
C ALA A 77 -19.21 -12.21 2.37
N VAL A 78 -18.53 -11.52 1.46
CA VAL A 78 -17.13 -11.12 1.64
C VAL A 78 -17.05 -10.10 2.77
N ILE A 79 -16.40 -10.48 3.88
CA ILE A 79 -16.22 -9.63 5.07
C ILE A 79 -14.82 -9.01 5.15
N ALA A 80 -13.84 -9.58 4.45
CA ALA A 80 -12.48 -9.06 4.28
C ALA A 80 -11.81 -9.77 3.09
N ALA A 81 -10.58 -9.39 2.75
CA ALA A 81 -9.74 -10.24 1.92
C ALA A 81 -8.31 -10.27 2.47
N LYS A 82 -7.66 -11.44 2.36
CA LYS A 82 -6.23 -11.60 2.61
C LYS A 82 -5.45 -11.14 1.38
N ILE A 83 -4.39 -10.37 1.59
CA ILE A 83 -3.44 -9.97 0.55
C ILE A 83 -2.08 -10.60 0.83
N ILE A 84 -1.49 -11.27 -0.18
CA ILE A 84 -0.11 -11.77 -0.12
C ILE A 84 0.81 -10.70 -0.72
N VAL A 85 1.75 -10.21 0.08
CA VAL A 85 2.65 -9.11 -0.24
C VAL A 85 4.04 -9.67 -0.52
N TYR A 86 4.70 -9.20 -1.58
CA TYR A 86 5.99 -9.72 -2.06
C TYR A 86 5.94 -11.23 -2.35
N ASP A 87 4.93 -11.67 -3.11
CA ASP A 87 4.71 -13.09 -3.47
C ASP A 87 5.94 -13.69 -4.18
N GLY A 88 6.56 -14.69 -3.54
CA GLY A 88 7.76 -15.37 -4.02
C GLY A 88 9.10 -14.78 -3.57
N GLU A 89 9.10 -13.69 -2.79
CA GLU A 89 10.32 -13.05 -2.28
C GLU A 89 10.61 -13.44 -0.81
N PRO A 90 11.86 -13.32 -0.34
CA PRO A 90 12.21 -13.56 1.07
C PRO A 90 11.42 -12.71 2.07
N GLU A 91 11.02 -11.50 1.69
CA GLU A 91 10.27 -10.54 2.50
C GLU A 91 8.76 -10.77 2.46
N GLN A 92 8.28 -11.89 1.90
CA GLN A 92 6.86 -12.19 1.76
C GLN A 92 6.13 -12.16 3.12
N TYR A 93 4.99 -11.48 3.16
CA TYR A 93 4.07 -11.51 4.29
C TYR A 93 2.62 -11.45 3.81
N PHE A 94 1.67 -11.66 4.72
CA PHE A 94 0.27 -11.39 4.43
C PHE A 94 -0.24 -10.20 5.24
N SER A 95 -1.20 -9.49 4.67
CA SER A 95 -2.00 -8.48 5.34
C SER A 95 -3.48 -8.71 5.03
N PHE A 96 -4.34 -7.78 5.41
CA PHE A 96 -5.77 -7.81 5.11
C PHE A 96 -6.21 -6.50 4.48
N ILE A 97 -7.25 -6.57 3.66
CA ILE A 97 -7.96 -5.41 3.12
C ILE A 97 -9.42 -5.47 3.52
N THR A 98 -10.06 -4.31 3.61
CA THR A 98 -11.50 -4.20 3.90
C THR A 98 -12.33 -4.73 2.72
N PRO A 99 -13.61 -5.09 2.92
CA PRO A 99 -14.47 -5.53 1.84
C PRO A 99 -14.62 -4.47 0.74
N GLU A 100 -14.65 -3.18 1.07
CA GLU A 100 -14.72 -2.09 0.08
C GLU A 100 -13.50 -2.06 -0.84
N ALA A 101 -12.31 -2.30 -0.29
CA ALA A 101 -11.07 -2.43 -1.06
C ALA A 101 -11.13 -3.62 -2.01
N TYR A 102 -11.55 -4.79 -1.52
CA TYR A 102 -11.73 -5.98 -2.34
C TYR A 102 -12.70 -5.74 -3.51
N TRP A 103 -13.89 -5.19 -3.23
CA TRP A 103 -14.89 -4.94 -4.27
C TRP A 103 -14.41 -3.91 -5.30
N SER A 104 -13.69 -2.86 -4.88
CA SER A 104 -13.12 -1.89 -5.81
C SER A 104 -12.05 -2.50 -6.72
N LEU A 105 -11.20 -3.40 -6.21
CA LEU A 105 -10.24 -4.14 -7.03
C LEU A 105 -10.94 -5.09 -7.99
N LYS A 106 -11.96 -5.81 -7.52
CA LYS A 106 -12.75 -6.73 -8.34
C LYS A 106 -13.43 -6.02 -9.49
N GLU A 107 -14.10 -4.88 -9.22
CA GLU A 107 -14.73 -4.04 -10.24
C GLU A 107 -13.71 -3.59 -11.30
N TRP A 108 -12.49 -3.22 -10.88
CA TRP A 108 -11.42 -2.85 -11.79
C TRP A 108 -10.95 -4.03 -12.66
N MET A 109 -10.78 -5.23 -12.08
CA MET A 109 -10.42 -6.44 -12.85
C MET A 109 -11.52 -6.83 -13.85
N GLU A 110 -12.79 -6.82 -13.43
CA GLU A 110 -13.93 -7.10 -14.29
C GLU A 110 -14.04 -6.10 -15.43
N PHE A 111 -13.74 -4.82 -15.19
CA PHE A 111 -13.69 -3.82 -16.25
C PHE A 111 -12.61 -4.15 -17.29
N ARG A 112 -11.39 -4.48 -16.85
CA ARG A 112 -10.28 -4.86 -17.75
C ARG A 112 -10.61 -6.10 -18.56
N GLU A 113 -11.22 -7.11 -17.93
CA GLU A 113 -11.70 -8.32 -18.61
C GLU A 113 -12.73 -7.97 -19.69
N LYS A 114 -13.69 -7.07 -19.39
CA LYS A 114 -14.66 -6.56 -20.38
C LYS A 114 -14.01 -5.79 -21.53
N GLN A 115 -12.82 -5.23 -21.35
CA GLN A 115 -12.03 -4.62 -22.43
C GLN A 115 -11.23 -5.66 -23.24
N GLY A 116 -11.34 -6.95 -22.93
CA GLY A 116 -10.65 -8.04 -23.62
C GLY A 116 -9.27 -8.37 -23.06
N GLU A 117 -8.89 -7.80 -21.91
CA GLU A 117 -7.65 -8.17 -21.23
C GLU A 117 -7.76 -9.55 -20.57
N LYS A 118 -6.72 -10.37 -20.71
CA LYS A 118 -6.62 -11.62 -19.94
C LYS A 118 -6.05 -11.31 -18.56
N ILE A 119 -6.88 -11.43 -17.53
CA ILE A 119 -6.48 -11.25 -16.13
C ILE A 119 -5.87 -12.57 -15.63
N THR A 120 -4.58 -12.55 -15.30
CA THR A 120 -3.81 -13.70 -14.78
C THR A 120 -3.26 -13.44 -13.40
#